data_AF-A0A5B2UGS3-F1
#
_entry.id   AF-A0A5B2UGS3-F1
#
_cell.length_a   1.000
_cell.length_b   1.000
_cell.length_c   1.000
_cell.angle_alpha   90.00
_cell.angle_beta   90.00
_cell.angle_gamma   90.00
#
_symmetry.space_group_name_H-M   'P 1'
#
loop_
_entity.id
_entity.type
_entity.pdbx_description
1 polymer ?
#
loop_
_entity_poly.entity_id
_entity_poly.type
_entity_poly.pdbx_seq_one_letter_code
_entity_poly.pdbx_strand_id
1 'polypeptide(L)'
;EVRVTPIRSEIIIMATRTQSVLGEKGRRIRELTSVVQKRFNIPEQSVELYAEKVATRGLCAIAQAESLRYKLIGGLAVRRACYGVLRFIMESGARGCEVVVSGKLRGQRAKSMKFVDGLMIHSG
;
A
#
# COMPACT_ATOMS: atom_id res chain seq x y z
N GLU A 1 -11.38 -4.78 -1.78
CA GLU A 1 -12.81 -4.93 -1.43
C GLU A 1 -13.20 -6.38 -1.66
N VAL A 2 -14.08 -6.94 -0.82
CA VAL A 2 -14.59 -8.30 -1.02
C VAL A 2 -16.10 -8.19 -1.19
N ARG A 3 -16.60 -8.65 -2.33
CA ARG A 3 -18.03 -8.72 -2.64
C ARG A 3 -18.44 -10.18 -2.63
N VAL A 4 -19.34 -10.53 -1.73
CA VAL A 4 -19.81 -11.91 -1.59
C VAL A 4 -21.20 -11.99 -2.18
N THR A 5 -21.35 -12.78 -3.23
CA THR A 5 -22.66 -13.21 -3.71
C THR A 5 -22.84 -14.71 -3.38
N PRO A 6 -24.09 -15.20 -3.29
CA PRO A 6 -24.34 -16.62 -3.02
C PRO A 6 -23.72 -17.58 -4.04
N ILE A 7 -23.42 -17.08 -5.25
CA ILE A 7 -22.92 -17.87 -6.38
C ILE A 7 -21.39 -17.71 -6.52
N ARG A 8 -20.86 -16.50 -6.30
CA ARG A 8 -19.44 -16.18 -6.44
C ARG A 8 -18.96 -15.13 -5.43
N SER A 9 -17.74 -15.31 -4.94
CA SER A 9 -17.01 -14.32 -4.16
C SER A 9 -16.02 -13.59 -5.05
N GLU A 10 -16.19 -12.28 -5.19
CA GLU A 10 -15.31 -11.41 -5.95
C GLU A 10 -14.37 -10.68 -5.00
N ILE A 11 -13.07 -10.76 -5.26
CA ILE A 11 -12.03 -10.09 -4.48
C ILE A 11 -11.37 -9.03 -5.37
N ILE A 12 -11.62 -7.77 -5.05
CA ILE A 12 -11.05 -6.62 -5.78
C ILE A 12 -9.79 -6.15 -5.06
N ILE A 13 -8.65 -6.37 -5.69
CA ILE A 13 -7.35 -5.89 -5.24
C ILE A 13 -7.14 -4.47 -5.76
N MET A 14 -7.25 -3.50 -4.88
CA MET A 14 -6.90 -2.12 -5.17
C MET A 14 -5.37 -1.96 -5.10
N ALA A 15 -4.74 -1.69 -6.24
CA ALA A 15 -3.29 -1.58 -6.35
C ALA A 15 -2.86 -0.31 -7.10
N THR A 16 -1.66 0.19 -6.80
CA THR A 16 -1.06 1.29 -7.56
C THR A 16 -0.51 0.84 -8.92
N ARG A 17 0.00 -0.40 -8.99
CA ARG A 17 0.56 -1.04 -10.19
C ARG A 17 -0.21 -2.32 -10.50
N THR A 18 -1.33 -2.22 -11.20
CA THR A 18 -2.19 -3.36 -11.57
C THR A 18 -1.45 -4.40 -12.41
N GLN A 19 -0.55 -3.97 -13.31
CA GLN A 19 0.26 -4.87 -14.13
C GLN A 19 1.14 -5.82 -13.31
N SER A 20 1.73 -5.33 -12.22
CA SER A 20 2.56 -6.16 -11.33
C SER A 20 1.75 -7.19 -10.53
N VAL A 21 0.45 -6.94 -10.34
CA VAL A 21 -0.49 -7.86 -9.69
C VAL A 21 -0.97 -8.93 -10.68
N LEU A 22 -1.25 -8.55 -11.93
CA LEU A 22 -1.61 -9.48 -13.01
C LEU A 22 -0.43 -10.42 -13.35
N GLY A 23 0.78 -9.86 -13.46
CA GLY A 23 1.97 -10.58 -13.88
C GLY A 23 1.98 -10.91 -15.37
N GLU A 24 3.01 -11.62 -15.83
CA GLU A 24 3.16 -12.02 -17.24
C GLU A 24 1.96 -12.86 -17.69
N LYS A 25 1.22 -12.39 -18.70
CA LYS A 25 0.03 -13.06 -19.25
C LYS A 25 -1.00 -13.46 -18.16
N GLY A 26 -1.10 -12.71 -17.07
CA GLY A 26 -2.01 -13.01 -15.96
C GLY A 26 -1.58 -14.17 -15.07
N ARG A 27 -0.31 -14.60 -15.12
CA ARG A 27 0.20 -15.73 -14.33
C ARG A 27 0.03 -15.52 -12.83
N ARG A 28 0.41 -14.35 -12.33
CA ARG A 28 0.43 -14.07 -10.89
C ARG A 28 -0.98 -14.02 -10.29
N ILE A 29 -1.95 -13.44 -11.01
CA ILE A 29 -3.33 -13.41 -10.53
C ILE A 29 -3.94 -14.82 -10.48
N ARG A 30 -3.64 -15.70 -11.44
CA ARG A 30 -4.05 -17.12 -11.39
C ARG A 30 -3.41 -17.87 -10.22
N GLU A 31 -2.13 -17.64 -9.96
CA GLU A 31 -1.43 -18.21 -8.81
C GLU A 31 -2.08 -17.76 -7.48
N LEU A 32 -2.40 -16.47 -7.35
CA LEU A 32 -3.09 -15.93 -6.18
C LEU A 32 -4.48 -16.57 -6.00
N THR A 33 -5.26 -16.71 -7.08
CA THR A 33 -6.56 -17.39 -7.03
C THR A 33 -6.42 -18.83 -6.53
N SER A 34 -5.45 -19.59 -7.06
CA SER A 34 -5.19 -20.97 -6.63
C SER A 34 -4.77 -21.06 -5.15
N VAL A 35 -3.98 -20.11 -4.67
CA VAL A 35 -3.57 -20.05 -3.24
C VAL A 35 -4.78 -19.79 -2.35
N VAL A 36 -5.65 -18.86 -2.72
CA VAL A 36 -6.87 -18.55 -1.95
C VAL A 36 -7.81 -19.76 -1.93
N GLN A 37 -8.04 -20.40 -3.08
CA GLN A 37 -8.88 -21.58 -3.18
C GLN A 37 -8.36 -22.73 -2.29
N LYS A 38 -7.08 -23.08 -2.41
CA LYS A 38 -6.47 -24.17 -1.64
C LYS A 38 -6.37 -23.88 -0.15
N ARG A 39 -6.12 -22.63 0.24
CA ARG A 39 -5.96 -22.26 1.65
C ARG A 39 -7.28 -22.30 2.42
N PHE A 40 -8.38 -21.95 1.75
CA PHE A 40 -9.70 -21.88 2.37
C PHE A 40 -10.63 -23.04 1.97
N ASN A 41 -10.13 -24.05 1.24
CA ASN A 41 -10.90 -25.18 0.73
C ASN A 41 -12.19 -24.76 0.00
N ILE A 42 -12.09 -23.69 -0.78
CA ILE A 42 -13.22 -23.12 -1.51
C ILE A 42 -13.38 -23.86 -2.84
N PRO A 43 -14.60 -24.27 -3.25
CA PRO A 43 -14.82 -24.98 -4.52
C PRO A 43 -14.30 -24.17 -5.71
N GLU A 44 -13.77 -24.89 -6.70
CA GLU A 44 -13.25 -24.29 -7.93
C GLU A 44 -14.34 -23.43 -8.60
N GLN A 45 -13.93 -22.31 -9.21
CA GLN A 45 -14.81 -21.33 -9.89
C GLN A 45 -15.75 -20.49 -9.01
N SER A 46 -15.74 -20.67 -7.68
CA SER A 46 -16.54 -19.82 -6.78
C SER A 46 -15.84 -18.53 -6.33
N VAL A 47 -14.54 -18.37 -6.65
CA VAL A 47 -13.74 -17.18 -6.29
C VAL A 47 -13.10 -16.59 -7.54
N GLU A 48 -13.26 -15.28 -7.70
CA GLU A 48 -12.67 -14.49 -8.78
C GLU A 48 -11.91 -13.29 -8.22
N LEU A 49 -10.69 -13.06 -8.71
CA LEU A 49 -9.85 -11.94 -8.29
C LEU A 49 -9.79 -10.90 -9.41
N TYR A 50 -10.04 -9.65 -9.06
CA TYR A 50 -9.91 -8.49 -9.94
C TYR A 50 -8.82 -7.55 -9.44
N ALA A 51 -8.16 -6.85 -10.34
CA ALA A 51 -7.16 -5.83 -10.01
C ALA A 51 -7.67 -4.46 -10.47
N GLU A 52 -7.91 -3.57 -9.53
CA GLU A 52 -8.36 -2.21 -9.79
C GLU A 52 -7.27 -1.21 -9.43
N LYS A 53 -7.18 -0.12 -10.19
CA LYS A 53 -6.20 0.93 -9.95
C LYS A 53 -6.72 1.89 -8.89
N VAL A 54 -5.90 2.15 -7.86
CA VAL A 54 -6.20 3.21 -6.88
C VAL A 54 -6.25 4.56 -7.60
N ALA A 55 -7.39 5.26 -7.52
CA ALA A 55 -7.63 6.51 -8.23
C ALA A 55 -6.56 7.57 -7.93
N THR A 56 -6.36 7.90 -6.65
CA THR A 56 -5.38 8.89 -6.20
C THR A 56 -4.33 8.24 -5.28
N ARG A 57 -3.24 7.76 -5.87
CA ARG A 57 -2.14 7.12 -5.12
C ARG A 57 -1.57 8.00 -3.98
N GLY A 58 -1.62 9.32 -4.13
CA GLY A 58 -1.12 10.27 -3.13
C GLY A 58 -1.93 10.31 -1.84
N LEU A 59 -3.24 10.02 -1.93
CA LEU A 59 -4.15 10.01 -0.78
C LEU A 59 -4.23 8.64 -0.10
N CYS A 60 -3.61 7.60 -0.68
CA CYS A 60 -3.57 6.27 -0.07
C CYS A 60 -2.35 6.14 0.86
N ALA A 61 -2.59 6.13 2.17
CA ALA A 61 -1.54 6.03 3.18
C ALA A 61 -0.66 4.78 3.03
N ILE A 62 -1.27 3.61 2.75
CA ILE A 62 -0.56 2.34 2.60
C ILE A 62 0.40 2.39 1.41
N ALA A 63 -0.06 2.93 0.27
CA ALA A 63 0.77 3.08 -0.93
C ALA A 63 1.96 4.02 -0.68
N GLN A 64 1.77 5.09 0.09
CA GLN A 64 2.83 6.02 0.43
C GLN A 64 3.83 5.45 1.43
N ALA A 65 3.36 4.68 2.42
CA ALA A 65 4.22 3.95 3.34
C ALA A 65 5.08 2.93 2.60
N GLU A 66 4.51 2.21 1.64
CA GLU A 66 5.24 1.27 0.80
C GLU A 66 6.28 2.00 -0.09
N SER A 67 5.91 3.15 -0.66
CA SER A 67 6.85 4.01 -1.39
C SER A 67 8.00 4.49 -0.52
N LEU A 68 7.73 4.88 0.73
CA LEU A 68 8.75 5.27 1.70
C LEU A 68 9.69 4.12 2.00
N ARG A 69 9.16 2.91 2.23
CA ARG A 69 9.95 1.68 2.41
C ARG A 69 10.90 1.44 1.23
N TYR A 70 10.40 1.53 0.00
CA TYR A 70 11.25 1.35 -1.19
C TYR A 70 12.37 2.38 -1.29
N LYS A 71 12.09 3.65 -0.97
CA LYS A 71 13.12 4.71 -0.95
C LYS A 71 14.19 4.46 0.12
N LEU A 72 13.78 4.02 1.32
CA LEU A 72 14.71 3.71 2.42
C LEU A 72 15.57 2.49 2.11
N ILE A 73 14.99 1.42 1.56
CA ILE A 73 15.75 0.24 1.12
C ILE A 73 16.72 0.60 -0.01
N GLY A 74 16.33 1.52 -0.90
CA GLY A 74 17.20 2.07 -1.94
C GLY A 74 18.34 2.97 -1.44
N GLY A 75 18.56 3.07 -0.13
CA GLY A 75 19.67 3.82 0.46
C GLY A 75 19.46 5.34 0.51
N LEU A 76 18.27 5.86 0.20
CA LEU A 76 18.00 7.29 0.36
C LEU A 76 18.04 7.66 1.84
N ALA A 77 18.69 8.78 2.15
CA ALA A 77 18.70 9.34 3.49
C ALA A 77 17.27 9.57 4.01
N VAL A 78 17.02 9.19 5.27
CA VAL A 78 15.69 9.18 5.90
C VAL A 78 14.94 10.51 5.74
N ARG A 79 15.60 11.64 6.01
CA ARG A 79 15.01 12.97 5.84
C ARG A 79 14.58 13.23 4.40
N ARG A 80 15.43 12.92 3.43
CA ARG A 80 15.16 13.11 2.00
C ARG A 80 13.99 12.24 1.54
N ALA A 81 13.95 10.98 1.99
CA ALA A 81 12.87 10.06 1.66
C ALA A 81 11.53 10.53 2.25
N CYS A 82 11.50 10.94 3.53
CA CYS A 82 10.30 11.40 4.21
C CYS A 82 9.77 12.71 3.61
N TYR A 83 10.61 13.73 3.45
CA TYR A 83 10.17 14.99 2.83
C TYR A 83 9.70 14.81 1.38
N GLY A 84 10.33 13.91 0.62
CA GLY A 84 9.88 13.62 -0.74
C GLY A 84 8.53 12.88 -0.80
N VAL A 85 8.17 12.09 0.21
CA VAL A 85 6.84 11.46 0.31
C VAL A 85 5.81 12.46 0.83
N LEU A 86 6.14 13.19 1.88
CA LEU A 86 5.26 14.17 2.50
C LEU A 86 4.87 15.29 1.51
N ARG A 87 5.83 15.79 0.74
CA ARG A 87 5.57 16.75 -0.35
C ARG A 87 4.63 16.18 -1.42
N PHE A 88 4.85 14.94 -1.83
CA PHE A 88 3.98 14.27 -2.82
C PHE A 88 2.54 14.10 -2.33
N ILE A 89 2.35 13.86 -1.03
CA ILE A 89 1.03 13.73 -0.40
C ILE A 89 0.31 15.09 -0.39
N MET A 90 1.00 16.15 0.03
CA MET A 90 0.44 17.51 0.04
C MET A 90 0.12 18.00 -1.37
N GLU A 91 1.01 17.77 -2.35
CA GLU A 91 0.77 18.08 -3.78
C GLU A 91 -0.41 17.31 -4.37
N SER A 92 -0.74 16.15 -3.79
CA SER A 92 -1.92 15.36 -4.19
C SER A 92 -3.24 15.86 -3.59
N GLY A 93 -3.23 16.99 -2.86
CA GLY A 93 -4.42 17.63 -2.30
C GLY A 93 -4.79 17.20 -0.88
N ALA A 94 -3.86 16.60 -0.12
CA ALA A 94 -4.10 16.27 1.28
C ALA A 94 -4.19 17.55 2.15
N ARG A 95 -5.09 17.54 3.15
CA ARG A 95 -5.21 18.64 4.13
C ARG A 95 -4.08 18.66 5.17
N GLY A 96 -3.48 17.49 5.40
CA GLY A 96 -2.33 17.31 6.26
C GLY A 96 -1.84 15.87 6.23
N CYS A 97 -0.59 15.68 6.60
CA CYS A 97 0.07 14.39 6.63
C CYS A 97 1.07 14.33 7.79
N GLU A 98 1.11 13.18 8.46
CA GLU A 98 2.12 12.87 9.47
C GLU A 98 2.85 11.58 9.06
N VAL A 99 4.17 11.66 8.94
CA VAL A 99 5.06 10.52 8.66
C VAL A 99 5.98 10.33 9.87
N VAL A 100 5.87 9.16 10.51
CA VAL A 100 6.71 8.79 11.65
C VAL A 100 7.64 7.65 11.24
N VAL A 101 8.95 7.85 11.39
CA VAL A 101 9.96 6.81 11.19
C VAL A 101 10.65 6.54 12.51
N SER A 102 10.58 5.30 12.97
CA SER A 102 11.16 4.86 14.24
C SER A 102 12.13 3.70 14.03
N GLY A 103 13.21 3.66 14.81
CA GLY A 103 14.18 2.57 14.78
C GLY A 103 15.61 3.06 14.96
N LYS A 104 16.59 2.20 14.66
CA LYS A 104 18.00 2.58 14.65
C LYS A 104 18.29 3.36 13.37
N LEU A 105 18.53 4.67 13.50
CA LEU A 105 18.73 5.56 12.36
C LEU A 105 20.22 5.76 12.05
N ARG A 106 20.89 6.61 12.84
CA ARG A 106 22.34 6.88 12.70
C ARG A 106 23.19 6.20 13.78
N GLY A 107 22.57 5.72 14.85
CA GLY A 107 23.28 5.16 16.01
C GLY A 107 22.64 3.86 16.49
N GLN A 108 23.29 3.24 17.49
CA GLN A 108 22.86 1.95 18.04
C GLN A 108 21.57 2.03 18.87
N ARG A 109 21.22 3.22 19.37
CA ARG A 109 19.98 3.46 20.08
C ARG A 109 18.85 3.80 19.10
N ALA A 110 17.64 3.33 19.41
CA ALA A 110 16.46 3.68 18.66
C ALA A 110 16.16 5.18 18.79
N LYS A 111 15.70 5.79 17.70
CA LYS A 111 15.21 7.15 17.65
C LYS A 111 13.94 7.18 16.81
N SER A 112 12.98 7.99 17.24
CA SER A 112 11.79 8.31 16.45
C SER A 112 11.93 9.70 15.84
N MET A 113 11.60 9.82 14.56
CA MET A 113 11.55 11.08 13.83
C MET A 113 10.15 11.25 13.26
N LYS A 114 9.52 12.36 13.64
CA LYS A 114 8.21 12.77 13.15
C LYS A 114 8.39 13.88 12.11
N PHE A 115 7.71 13.75 10.97
CA PHE A 115 7.63 14.74 9.92
C PHE A 115 6.14 15.06 9.73
N VAL A 116 5.77 16.32 9.91
CA VAL A 116 4.37 16.77 9.86
C VAL A 116 4.26 17.92 8.88
N ASP A 117 3.17 17.95 8.12
CA ASP A 117 2.78 19.07 7.26
C ASP A 117 1.26 19.18 7.18
N GLY A 118 0.73 20.39 7.05
CA GLY A 118 -0.69 20.68 7.09
C GLY A 118 -1.38 20.40 8.44
N LEU A 119 -2.70 20.25 8.40
CA LEU A 119 -3.56 20.04 9.57
C LEU A 119 -3.73 18.55 9.87
N MET A 120 -3.40 18.14 11.10
CA MET A 120 -3.61 16.79 11.61
C MET A 120 -4.48 16.85 12.86
N ILE A 121 -5.56 16.06 12.89
CA ILE A 121 -6.48 15.95 14.03
C ILE A 121 -6.08 14.70 14.82
N HIS A 122 -5.73 14.85 16.10
CA HIS A 122 -5.28 13.74 16.95
C HIS A 122 -6.34 13.25 17.93
N SER A 123 -7.24 14.13 18.38
CA SER A 123 -8.33 13.81 19.30
C SER A 123 -9.67 14.09 18.61
N GLY A 124 -10.59 13.14 18.72
CA GLY A 124 -11.96 13.20 18.21
C GLY A 124 -12.83 12.27 19.03
#